data_AF-A0A0C2VPL9-F1
#
_entry.id   AF-A0A0C2VPL9-F1
#
_cell.length_a   1.000
_cell.length_b   1.000
_cell.length_c   1.000
_cell.angle_alpha   90.00
_cell.angle_beta   90.00
_cell.angle_gamma   90.00
#
_symmetry.space_group_name_H-M   'P 1'
#
loop_
_entity.id
_entity.type
_entity.pdbx_description
1 polymer ?
#
loop_
_entity_poly.entity_id
_entity_poly.type
_entity_poly.pdbx_seq_one_letter_code
_entity_poly.pdbx_strand_id
1 'polypeptide(L)'
;MSAVEVSTVTVLGNTMTTTAAINIGVMSGIGVIGVAAVGIWVYQKQQDTKVFEHNQKMLKKEFDFMLSEVEKLQERLTGQFNFTIDYVSKLKKEAQLGLEAYTMELIKDPAHNLRYAKIVEDFSLQAKETIYRLKALESQTFEEMENKIERITHAFNQTPKDATLELQAHKIDAIRQKLQGEFASWQEKFSLVSEYQVAWDDYTKEQKALAMQKGIEGLVEGMEEQSIVIVSPIDRLRASIDEFKEKIKKYDLAYSRFGDIASLSEERLKMVLESIKLDYGKAKEVAIWSEMYREDLAKLAVLELGSEVGSKISTLQNQERITQEEFRSIADEVNAIILAKQERAIALNKLKESLDAMGYSVVNENESLQKLENGEMVYLDTHEEDYKIMLKFNPQTMDITTRIVRVVATQEERENISSYQKEKDLQAAHRWCSRHDKLTHLLKINGIELNTKLRIEPQYNDLTYIVDASIASQKSQSNQTIPSTRGLSID
;
A
#
# COMPACT_ATOMS: atom_id res chain seq x y z
N MET A 1 53.62 36.57 -1.73
CA MET A 1 52.67 37.53 -1.10
C MET A 1 51.44 37.57 -1.97
N SER A 2 50.48 36.71 -1.67
CA SER A 2 49.22 36.53 -2.40
C SER A 2 48.11 37.17 -1.59
N ALA A 3 47.40 38.12 -2.19
CA ALA A 3 46.28 38.80 -1.57
C ALA A 3 45.03 37.90 -1.59
N VAL A 4 44.35 37.91 -0.45
CA VAL A 4 43.15 37.16 -0.10
C VAL A 4 41.95 37.83 -0.76
N GLU A 5 41.22 37.12 -1.62
CA GLU A 5 39.85 37.50 -1.99
C GLU A 5 38.87 36.74 -1.10
N VAL A 6 38.12 37.52 -0.32
CA VAL A 6 37.08 37.06 0.60
C VAL A 6 35.80 36.85 -0.21
N SER A 7 35.41 35.59 -0.38
CA SER A 7 34.10 35.22 -0.91
C SER A 7 33.02 35.54 0.14
N THR A 8 32.21 36.57 -0.09
CA THR A 8 30.94 36.74 0.61
C THR A 8 29.89 35.84 -0.02
N VAL A 9 29.66 34.67 0.59
CA VAL A 9 28.50 33.81 0.34
C VAL A 9 27.34 34.34 1.16
N THR A 10 26.38 34.98 0.49
CA THR A 10 25.09 35.32 1.11
C THR A 10 24.29 34.04 1.27
N VAL A 11 24.24 33.52 2.49
CA VAL A 11 23.35 32.44 2.90
C VAL A 11 21.93 33.03 2.97
N LEU A 12 21.15 32.87 1.89
CA LEU A 12 19.71 32.96 1.99
C LEU A 12 19.20 31.60 2.47
N GLY A 13 19.11 31.49 3.80
CA GLY A 13 18.34 30.45 4.45
C GLY A 13 16.87 30.66 4.13
N ASN A 14 16.31 29.74 3.35
CA ASN A 14 14.88 29.46 3.39
C ASN A 14 14.72 28.05 3.95
N THR A 15 14.41 28.01 5.25
CA THR A 15 13.63 26.95 5.84
C THR A 15 12.33 26.81 5.04
N MET A 16 12.29 25.84 4.12
CA MET A 16 11.03 25.37 3.55
C MET A 16 10.20 24.76 4.68
N THR A 17 9.27 25.55 5.19
CA THR A 17 8.18 25.11 6.06
C THR A 17 7.28 24.14 5.30
N THR A 18 7.59 22.85 5.44
CA THR A 18 6.65 21.76 5.80
C THR A 18 5.15 22.06 5.66
N THR A 19 4.66 22.16 4.43
CA THR A 19 3.21 22.03 4.16
C THR A 19 2.91 21.26 2.88
N ALA A 20 3.83 21.30 1.89
CA ALA A 20 3.87 20.36 0.78
C ALA A 20 4.86 19.21 1.07
N ALA A 21 4.84 18.67 2.29
CA ALA A 21 5.07 17.25 2.44
C ALA A 21 3.89 16.58 1.76
N ILE A 22 3.93 16.51 0.42
CA ILE A 22 3.00 15.69 -0.35
C ILE A 22 2.94 14.38 0.41
N ASN A 23 1.74 13.87 0.61
CA ASN A 23 1.40 12.60 1.23
C ASN A 23 2.01 11.39 0.47
N ILE A 24 3.26 11.48 0.01
CA ILE A 24 4.17 10.40 -0.36
C ILE A 24 4.28 9.40 0.81
N GLY A 25 4.17 9.89 2.05
CA GLY A 25 4.06 9.06 3.26
C GLY A 25 2.77 8.24 3.35
N VAL A 26 1.67 8.68 2.73
CA VAL A 26 0.41 7.91 2.73
C VAL A 26 0.50 6.73 1.78
N MET A 27 1.20 6.87 0.64
CA MET A 27 1.29 5.80 -0.37
C MET A 27 2.37 4.76 -0.08
N SER A 28 3.49 5.17 0.54
CA SER A 28 4.46 4.22 1.14
C SER A 28 3.90 3.52 2.39
N GLY A 29 2.82 4.02 2.99
CA GLY A 29 2.19 3.48 4.20
C GLY A 29 1.06 2.49 3.98
N ILE A 30 0.69 2.16 2.73
CA ILE A 30 -0.50 1.33 2.44
C ILE A 30 -0.24 -0.15 2.70
N GLY A 31 1.00 -0.59 2.93
CA GLY A 31 1.19 -1.97 3.44
C GLY A 31 0.96 -3.05 2.40
N VAL A 32 0.83 -2.67 1.12
CA VAL A 32 0.56 -3.61 0.04
C VAL A 32 1.87 -3.97 -0.61
N ILE A 33 2.38 -5.14 -0.23
CA ILE A 33 3.59 -5.67 -0.83
C ILE A 33 3.23 -5.99 -2.30
N GLY A 34 4.06 -5.64 -3.27
CA GLY A 34 3.76 -5.80 -4.71
C GLY A 34 3.03 -4.64 -5.39
N VAL A 35 2.48 -3.67 -4.65
CA VAL A 35 2.24 -2.32 -5.16
C VAL A 35 3.48 -1.53 -4.79
N ALA A 36 4.47 -1.56 -5.68
CA ALA A 36 5.59 -0.67 -5.57
C ALA A 36 5.03 0.74 -5.75
N ALA A 37 4.84 1.47 -4.66
CA ALA A 37 4.79 2.92 -4.70
C ALA A 37 6.18 3.37 -5.15
N VAL A 38 6.50 3.17 -6.44
CA VAL A 38 7.69 3.66 -7.09
C VAL A 38 7.53 5.16 -6.98
N GLY A 39 8.13 5.75 -5.93
CA GLY A 39 8.12 7.17 -5.75
C GLY A 39 8.63 7.77 -7.05
N ILE A 40 7.79 8.52 -7.75
CA ILE A 40 8.24 9.20 -8.95
C ILE A 40 9.37 10.10 -8.54
N TRP A 41 10.50 9.75 -9.12
CA TRP A 41 11.76 10.37 -8.88
C TRP A 41 11.68 11.85 -9.20
N VAL A 42 12.19 12.65 -8.28
CA VAL A 42 12.36 14.07 -8.46
C VAL A 42 13.81 14.31 -8.82
N TYR A 43 14.14 14.43 -10.12
CA TYR A 43 15.28 15.29 -10.47
C TYR A 43 14.86 16.70 -10.11
N GLN A 44 15.37 17.17 -8.99
CA GLN A 44 15.65 18.58 -8.82
C GLN A 44 17.08 18.81 -9.29
N LYS A 45 17.37 20.02 -9.78
CA LYS A 45 18.73 20.54 -10.05
C LYS A 45 19.59 20.64 -8.78
N GLN A 46 19.47 19.70 -7.85
CA GLN A 46 20.37 19.55 -6.72
C GLN A 46 21.65 18.85 -7.20
N GLN A 47 22.73 19.00 -6.43
CA GLN A 47 23.93 18.19 -6.67
C GLN A 47 23.56 16.71 -6.63
N ASP A 48 24.12 15.90 -7.55
CA ASP A 48 23.83 14.46 -7.67
C ASP A 48 23.87 13.74 -6.32
N THR A 49 24.79 14.14 -5.43
CA THR A 49 24.92 13.64 -4.05
C THR A 49 23.65 13.85 -3.22
N LYS A 50 23.00 15.01 -3.30
CA LYS A 50 21.76 15.26 -2.55
C LYS A 50 20.58 14.45 -3.09
N VAL A 51 20.53 14.28 -4.43
CA VAL A 51 19.53 13.42 -5.08
C VAL A 51 19.74 11.97 -4.65
N PHE A 52 20.98 11.51 -4.61
CA PHE A 52 21.36 10.18 -4.10
C PHE A 52 20.90 9.95 -2.67
N GLU A 53 21.29 10.83 -1.75
CA GLU A 53 20.94 10.74 -0.33
C GLU A 53 19.42 10.75 -0.12
N HIS A 54 18.70 11.59 -0.87
CA HIS A 54 17.25 11.65 -0.81
C HIS A 54 16.62 10.32 -1.24
N ASN A 55 17.02 9.79 -2.40
CA ASN A 55 16.44 8.55 -2.94
C ASN A 55 16.81 7.34 -2.10
N GLN A 56 18.04 7.25 -1.61
CA GLN A 56 18.45 6.18 -0.70
C GLN A 56 17.65 6.22 0.60
N LYS A 57 17.34 7.43 1.12
CA LYS A 57 16.47 7.59 2.29
C LYS A 57 15.03 7.16 2.02
N MET A 58 14.50 7.43 0.83
CA MET A 58 13.16 6.98 0.43
C MET A 58 13.11 5.46 0.28
N LEU A 59 14.06 4.87 -0.44
CA LEU A 59 14.20 3.42 -0.58
C LEU A 59 14.33 2.73 0.79
N LYS A 60 15.13 3.30 1.70
CA LYS A 60 15.26 2.79 3.06
C LYS A 60 13.93 2.81 3.81
N LYS A 61 13.13 3.87 3.68
CA LYS A 61 11.81 3.94 4.33
C LYS A 61 10.86 2.87 3.80
N GLU A 62 10.87 2.62 2.49
CA GLU A 62 10.07 1.55 1.88
C GLU A 62 10.49 0.18 2.43
N PHE A 63 11.80 -0.06 2.54
CA PHE A 63 12.33 -1.31 3.09
C PHE A 63 12.02 -1.48 4.58
N ASP A 64 12.27 -0.44 5.39
CA ASP A 64 11.96 -0.41 6.82
C ASP A 64 10.47 -0.70 7.07
N PHE A 65 9.60 -0.15 6.22
CA PHE A 65 8.16 -0.37 6.31
C PHE A 65 7.80 -1.84 6.05
N MET A 66 8.27 -2.44 4.95
CA MET A 66 8.04 -3.85 4.65
C MET A 66 8.63 -4.77 5.74
N LEU A 67 9.84 -4.47 6.23
CA LEU A 67 10.45 -5.17 7.36
C LEU A 67 9.55 -5.11 8.59
N SER A 68 8.97 -3.95 8.90
CA SER A 68 8.11 -3.78 10.08
C SER A 68 6.86 -4.66 10.03
N GLU A 69 6.29 -4.88 8.84
CA GLU A 69 5.12 -5.77 8.69
C GLU A 69 5.51 -7.24 8.92
N VAL A 70 6.67 -7.66 8.43
CA VAL A 70 7.23 -8.99 8.71
C VAL A 70 7.57 -9.16 10.20
N GLU A 71 8.19 -8.14 10.81
CA GLU A 71 8.55 -8.12 12.23
C GLU A 71 7.30 -8.28 13.11
N LYS A 72 6.25 -7.48 12.89
CA LYS A 72 4.99 -7.58 13.64
C LYS A 72 4.38 -8.98 13.53
N LEU A 73 4.37 -9.57 12.33
CA LEU A 73 3.84 -10.91 12.12
C LEU A 73 4.70 -11.96 12.85
N GLN A 74 6.02 -11.89 12.72
CA GLN A 74 6.93 -12.82 13.40
C GLN A 74 6.81 -12.70 14.92
N GLU A 75 6.78 -11.48 15.48
CA GLU A 75 6.61 -11.23 16.92
C GLU A 75 5.27 -11.78 17.44
N ARG A 76 4.18 -11.53 16.70
CA ARG A 76 2.85 -12.10 17.01
C ARG A 76 2.92 -13.62 17.09
N LEU A 77 3.52 -14.27 16.10
CA LEU A 77 3.62 -15.72 16.02
C LEU A 77 4.58 -16.32 17.07
N THR A 78 5.73 -15.67 17.32
CA THR A 78 6.64 -16.07 18.40
C THR A 78 5.97 -15.92 19.77
N GLY A 79 5.21 -14.84 19.99
CA GLY A 79 4.43 -14.69 21.23
C GLY A 79 3.30 -15.71 21.37
N GLN A 80 2.69 -16.14 20.26
CA GLN A 80 1.58 -17.11 20.25
C GLN A 80 2.04 -18.56 20.37
N PHE A 81 3.11 -18.94 19.68
CA PHE A 81 3.52 -20.33 19.48
C PHE A 81 4.94 -20.64 19.96
N ASN A 82 5.65 -19.64 20.49
CA ASN A 82 7.05 -19.75 20.94
C ASN A 82 8.01 -20.24 19.83
N PHE A 83 7.80 -19.79 18.59
CA PHE A 83 8.69 -20.13 17.48
C PHE A 83 10.08 -19.49 17.64
N THR A 84 11.12 -20.29 17.44
CA THR A 84 12.52 -19.84 17.31
C THR A 84 12.88 -19.70 15.84
N ILE A 85 12.29 -18.72 15.16
CA ILE A 85 12.57 -18.44 13.75
C ILE A 85 12.99 -16.98 13.62
N ASP A 86 14.02 -16.74 12.83
CA ASP A 86 14.57 -15.41 12.58
C ASP A 86 14.62 -15.10 11.08
N TYR A 87 13.45 -14.97 10.47
CA TYR A 87 13.36 -14.55 9.08
C TYR A 87 13.68 -13.07 8.90
N VAL A 88 13.38 -12.25 9.91
CA VAL A 88 13.67 -10.81 9.92
C VAL A 88 15.17 -10.55 9.71
N SER A 89 16.07 -11.26 10.38
CA SER A 89 17.52 -11.05 10.17
C SER A 89 17.97 -11.37 8.76
N LYS A 90 17.39 -12.37 8.10
CA LYS A 90 17.68 -12.65 6.69
C LYS A 90 17.17 -11.51 5.81
N LEU A 91 15.93 -11.07 6.01
CA LEU A 91 15.32 -10.01 5.23
C LEU A 91 16.04 -8.65 5.42
N LYS A 92 16.54 -8.36 6.63
CA LYS A 92 17.39 -7.18 6.88
C LYS A 92 18.67 -7.17 6.05
N LYS A 93 19.30 -8.32 5.83
CA LYS A 93 20.48 -8.43 4.95
C LYS A 93 20.11 -8.14 3.50
N GLU A 94 18.97 -8.64 3.05
CA GLU A 94 18.48 -8.43 1.68
C GLU A 94 18.09 -6.96 1.45
N ALA A 95 17.47 -6.32 2.45
CA ALA A 95 17.24 -4.87 2.43
C ALA A 95 18.54 -4.09 2.31
N GLN A 96 19.58 -4.47 3.06
CA GLN A 96 20.90 -3.85 2.98
C GLN A 96 21.52 -4.03 1.59
N LEU A 97 21.45 -5.23 1.00
CA LEU A 97 21.92 -5.49 -0.37
C LEU A 97 21.18 -4.64 -1.40
N GLY A 98 19.86 -4.48 -1.27
CA GLY A 98 19.06 -3.62 -2.15
C GLY A 98 19.46 -2.14 -2.03
N LEU A 99 19.75 -1.66 -0.80
CA LEU A 99 20.24 -0.30 -0.57
C LEU A 99 21.64 -0.08 -1.16
N GLU A 100 22.51 -1.09 -1.11
CA GLU A 100 23.85 -1.06 -1.70
C GLU A 100 23.81 -1.15 -3.23
N ALA A 101 22.80 -1.82 -3.80
CA ALA A 101 22.58 -1.88 -5.24
C ALA A 101 22.14 -0.52 -5.83
N TYR A 102 21.57 0.37 -5.00
CA TYR A 102 21.29 1.74 -5.40
C TYR A 102 22.57 2.58 -5.30
N THR A 103 23.26 2.77 -6.43
CA THR A 103 24.52 3.52 -6.49
C THR A 103 24.38 4.92 -7.06
N MET A 104 25.40 5.76 -6.84
CA MET A 104 25.49 7.12 -7.37
C MET A 104 25.44 7.15 -8.90
N GLU A 105 26.01 6.14 -9.57
CA GLU A 105 25.99 5.98 -11.02
C GLU A 105 24.58 5.73 -11.54
N LEU A 106 23.74 5.04 -10.75
CA LEU A 106 22.36 4.70 -11.13
C LEU A 106 21.53 5.96 -11.40
N ILE A 107 21.78 7.06 -10.70
CA ILE A 107 21.05 8.34 -10.85
C ILE A 107 21.19 8.90 -12.27
N LYS A 108 22.32 8.63 -12.91
CA LYS A 108 22.63 9.12 -14.26
C LYS A 108 22.19 8.14 -15.34
N ASP A 109 21.72 6.96 -14.96
CA ASP A 109 21.25 5.95 -15.90
C ASP A 109 19.92 6.43 -16.54
N PRO A 110 19.81 6.49 -17.87
CA PRO A 110 18.55 6.81 -18.56
C PRO A 110 17.38 5.87 -18.17
N ALA A 111 17.68 4.65 -17.71
CA ALA A 111 16.74 3.66 -17.21
C ALA A 111 16.68 3.62 -15.67
N HIS A 112 17.12 4.66 -14.97
CA HIS A 112 17.13 4.77 -13.50
C HIS A 112 15.81 4.30 -12.87
N ASN A 113 14.67 4.84 -13.33
CA ASN A 113 13.37 4.54 -12.72
C ASN A 113 13.00 3.06 -12.84
N LEU A 114 13.33 2.43 -13.97
CA LEU A 114 13.11 1.00 -14.18
C LEU A 114 13.99 0.16 -13.24
N ARG A 115 15.25 0.56 -13.04
CA ARG A 115 16.17 -0.14 -12.13
C ARG A 115 15.80 0.06 -10.66
N TYR A 116 15.43 1.28 -10.27
CA TYR A 116 14.93 1.58 -8.93
C TYR A 116 13.67 0.74 -8.64
N ALA A 117 12.70 0.75 -9.54
CA ALA A 117 11.48 -0.05 -9.42
C ALA A 117 11.80 -1.53 -9.25
N LYS A 118 12.77 -2.05 -10.01
CA LYS A 118 13.22 -3.44 -9.89
C LYS A 118 13.83 -3.75 -8.52
N ILE A 119 14.67 -2.87 -7.97
CA ILE A 119 15.24 -3.05 -6.61
C ILE A 119 14.11 -3.17 -5.57
N VAL A 120 13.10 -2.32 -5.67
CA VAL A 120 11.92 -2.34 -4.79
C VAL A 120 11.09 -3.60 -5.00
N GLU A 121 10.82 -3.99 -6.24
CA GLU A 121 10.06 -5.19 -6.60
C GLU A 121 10.73 -6.47 -6.08
N ASP A 122 12.05 -6.60 -6.29
CA ASP A 122 12.83 -7.76 -5.86
C ASP A 122 12.77 -7.92 -4.32
N PHE A 123 12.97 -6.83 -3.56
CA PHE A 123 12.87 -6.88 -2.11
C PHE A 123 11.44 -7.12 -1.61
N SER A 124 10.46 -6.47 -2.24
CA SER A 124 9.03 -6.66 -1.97
C SER A 124 8.63 -8.13 -2.14
N LEU A 125 9.07 -8.79 -3.21
CA LEU A 125 8.80 -10.21 -3.44
C LEU A 125 9.36 -11.07 -2.30
N GLN A 126 10.60 -10.82 -1.86
CA GLN A 126 11.20 -11.55 -0.74
C GLN A 126 10.46 -11.33 0.59
N ALA A 127 10.02 -10.10 0.87
CA ALA A 127 9.21 -9.80 2.05
C ALA A 127 7.88 -10.57 1.99
N LYS A 128 7.23 -10.61 0.81
CA LYS A 128 5.98 -11.35 0.57
C LYS A 128 6.15 -12.85 0.78
N GLU A 129 7.19 -13.45 0.22
CA GLU A 129 7.52 -14.86 0.45
C GLU A 129 7.77 -15.17 1.92
N THR A 130 8.39 -14.24 2.65
CA THR A 130 8.63 -14.40 4.09
C THR A 130 7.32 -14.39 4.87
N ILE A 131 6.39 -13.48 4.55
CA ILE A 131 5.05 -13.47 5.14
C ILE A 131 4.29 -14.76 4.81
N TYR A 132 4.38 -15.23 3.57
CA TYR A 132 3.79 -16.51 3.18
C TYR A 132 4.33 -17.65 4.05
N ARG A 133 5.65 -17.75 4.24
CA ARG A 133 6.25 -18.79 5.10
C ARG A 133 5.76 -18.70 6.55
N LEU A 134 5.63 -17.49 7.09
CA LEU A 134 5.09 -17.26 8.43
C LEU A 134 3.61 -17.70 8.55
N LYS A 135 2.77 -17.32 7.59
CA LYS A 135 1.35 -17.73 7.55
C LYS A 135 1.18 -19.24 7.32
N ALA A 136 2.04 -19.85 6.50
CA ALA A 136 2.05 -21.29 6.27
C ALA A 136 2.42 -22.06 7.54
N LEU A 137 3.40 -21.56 8.30
CA LEU A 137 3.76 -22.11 9.60
C LEU A 137 2.61 -21.97 10.61
N GLU A 138 2.00 -20.78 10.70
CA GLU A 138 0.83 -20.53 11.53
C GLU A 138 -0.29 -21.53 11.23
N SER A 139 -0.65 -21.69 9.95
CA SER A 139 -1.64 -22.66 9.49
C SER A 139 -1.26 -24.11 9.84
N GLN A 140 0.02 -24.50 9.67
CA GLN A 140 0.48 -25.84 10.05
C GLN A 140 0.33 -26.09 11.55
N THR A 141 0.72 -25.13 12.39
CA THR A 141 0.60 -25.27 13.84
C THR A 141 -0.86 -25.34 14.29
N PHE A 142 -1.77 -24.62 13.62
CA PHE A 142 -3.21 -24.79 13.85
C PHE A 142 -3.69 -26.20 13.54
N GLU A 143 -3.31 -26.75 12.38
CA GLU A 143 -3.67 -28.13 12.02
C GLU A 143 -3.11 -29.14 13.01
N GLU A 144 -1.86 -28.98 13.47
CA GLU A 144 -1.25 -29.85 14.47
C GLU A 144 -2.00 -29.83 15.81
N MET A 145 -2.49 -28.66 16.23
CA MET A 145 -3.33 -28.52 17.42
C MET A 145 -4.68 -29.21 17.24
N GLU A 146 -5.37 -29.00 16.12
CA GLU A 146 -6.65 -29.68 15.84
C GLU A 146 -6.48 -31.20 15.86
N ASN A 147 -5.45 -31.71 15.17
CA ASN A 147 -5.14 -33.14 15.17
C ASN A 147 -4.79 -33.66 16.57
N LYS A 148 -4.20 -32.83 17.44
CA LYS A 148 -3.92 -33.20 18.83
C LYS A 148 -5.20 -33.29 19.66
N ILE A 149 -6.10 -32.32 19.53
CA ILE A 149 -7.43 -32.33 20.19
C ILE A 149 -8.20 -33.57 19.77
N GLU A 150 -8.27 -33.87 18.47
CA GLU A 150 -8.99 -35.03 17.95
C GLU A 150 -8.41 -36.34 18.47
N ARG A 151 -7.08 -36.49 18.47
CA ARG A 151 -6.40 -37.69 19.00
C ARG A 151 -6.69 -37.91 20.48
N ILE A 152 -6.58 -36.88 21.32
CA ILE A 152 -6.89 -36.98 22.75
C ILE A 152 -8.36 -37.34 22.93
N THR A 153 -9.26 -36.65 22.23
CA THR A 153 -10.71 -36.87 22.31
C THR A 153 -11.08 -38.30 21.95
N HIS A 154 -10.52 -38.81 20.85
CA HIS A 154 -10.75 -40.18 20.40
C HIS A 154 -10.21 -41.20 21.41
N ALA A 155 -8.97 -41.04 21.88
CA ALA A 155 -8.35 -41.93 22.84
C ALA A 155 -9.13 -41.95 24.19
N PHE A 156 -9.56 -40.78 24.66
CA PHE A 156 -10.39 -40.66 25.86
C PHE A 156 -11.75 -41.36 25.70
N ASN A 157 -12.42 -41.17 24.56
CA ASN A 157 -13.71 -41.83 24.28
C ASN A 157 -13.58 -43.36 24.22
N GLN A 158 -12.47 -43.89 23.71
CA GLN A 158 -12.23 -45.34 23.63
C GLN A 158 -11.76 -45.98 24.94
N THR A 159 -11.21 -45.19 25.87
CA THR A 159 -10.71 -45.72 27.14
C THR A 159 -11.89 -46.07 28.06
N PRO A 160 -11.93 -47.27 28.67
CA PRO A 160 -12.91 -47.59 29.70
C PRO A 160 -12.83 -46.61 30.87
N LYS A 161 -13.98 -46.16 31.37
CA LYS A 161 -14.04 -45.19 32.47
C LYS A 161 -14.16 -45.97 33.77
N ASP A 162 -13.18 -45.80 34.64
CA ASP A 162 -13.22 -46.38 35.98
C ASP A 162 -13.91 -45.42 36.94
N ALA A 163 -14.85 -45.91 37.76
CA ALA A 163 -15.57 -45.08 38.72
C ALA A 163 -14.63 -44.38 39.72
N THR A 164 -13.45 -44.95 39.99
CA THR A 164 -12.44 -44.34 40.87
C THR A 164 -11.75 -43.12 40.26
N LEU A 165 -11.87 -42.91 38.94
CA LEU A 165 -11.28 -41.80 38.19
C LEU A 165 -12.34 -40.87 37.57
N GLU A 166 -13.57 -40.91 38.08
CA GLU A 166 -14.71 -40.15 37.56
C GLU A 166 -14.45 -38.63 37.62
N LEU A 167 -13.78 -38.14 38.66
CA LEU A 167 -13.43 -36.71 38.80
C LEU A 167 -12.48 -36.24 37.69
N GLN A 168 -11.47 -37.05 37.36
CA GLN A 168 -10.51 -36.78 36.31
C GLN A 168 -11.16 -36.86 34.93
N ALA A 169 -12.07 -37.83 34.73
CA ALA A 169 -12.87 -37.93 33.52
C ALA A 169 -13.76 -36.68 33.32
N HIS A 170 -14.43 -36.20 34.37
CA HIS A 170 -15.20 -34.95 34.32
C HIS A 170 -14.33 -33.73 34.01
N LYS A 171 -13.11 -33.66 34.56
CA LYS A 171 -12.17 -32.56 34.26
C LYS A 171 -11.80 -32.56 32.77
N ILE A 172 -11.52 -33.73 32.19
CA ILE A 172 -11.24 -33.88 30.76
C ILE A 172 -12.46 -33.45 29.92
N ASP A 173 -13.66 -33.92 30.25
CA ASP A 173 -14.87 -33.56 29.51
C ASP A 173 -15.19 -32.07 29.59
N ALA A 174 -14.94 -31.43 30.74
CA ALA A 174 -15.09 -29.99 30.90
C ALA A 174 -14.13 -29.21 29.99
N ILE A 175 -12.86 -29.63 29.89
CA ILE A 175 -11.89 -29.01 28.98
C ILE A 175 -12.31 -29.23 27.52
N ARG A 176 -12.77 -30.45 27.18
CA ARG A 176 -13.31 -30.76 25.85
C ARG A 176 -14.49 -29.87 25.47
N GLN A 177 -15.44 -29.64 26.37
CA GLN A 177 -16.57 -28.75 26.11
C GLN A 177 -16.13 -27.30 25.89
N LYS A 178 -15.18 -26.80 26.68
CA LYS A 178 -14.56 -25.49 26.43
C LYS A 178 -13.89 -25.42 25.06
N LEU A 179 -13.25 -26.51 24.64
CA LEU A 179 -12.60 -26.59 23.32
C LEU A 179 -13.58 -26.61 22.14
N GLN A 180 -14.88 -26.84 22.38
CA GLN A 180 -15.93 -26.76 21.36
C GLN A 180 -16.57 -25.36 21.25
N GLY A 181 -16.28 -24.46 22.20
CA GLY A 181 -16.79 -23.09 22.20
C GLY A 181 -16.00 -22.13 21.32
N GLU A 182 -16.45 -20.87 21.30
CA GLU A 182 -15.70 -19.76 20.73
C GLU A 182 -14.59 -19.30 21.69
N PHE A 183 -13.46 -18.85 21.15
CA PHE A 183 -12.31 -18.37 21.93
C PHE A 183 -12.08 -16.90 21.68
N ALA A 184 -11.72 -16.16 22.72
CA ALA A 184 -11.38 -14.74 22.58
C ALA A 184 -10.01 -14.55 21.91
N SER A 185 -9.13 -15.55 22.00
CA SER A 185 -7.80 -15.52 21.37
C SER A 185 -7.26 -16.92 21.10
N TRP A 186 -6.26 -17.00 20.23
CA TRP A 186 -5.54 -18.24 19.98
C TRP A 186 -4.69 -18.69 21.17
N GLN A 187 -4.16 -17.76 21.96
CA GLN A 187 -3.44 -18.06 23.19
C GLN A 187 -4.33 -18.81 24.21
N GLU A 188 -5.60 -18.42 24.31
CA GLU A 188 -6.59 -19.11 25.14
C GLU A 188 -6.81 -20.54 24.65
N LYS A 189 -7.04 -20.73 23.35
CA LYS A 189 -7.19 -22.07 22.76
C LYS A 189 -5.93 -22.93 22.97
N PHE A 190 -4.74 -22.38 22.74
CA PHE A 190 -3.47 -23.09 22.95
C PHE A 190 -3.27 -23.53 24.41
N SER A 191 -3.59 -22.65 25.37
CA SER A 191 -3.54 -22.97 26.79
C SER A 191 -4.50 -24.11 27.13
N LEU A 192 -5.72 -24.08 26.58
CA LEU A 192 -6.71 -25.15 26.79
C LEU A 192 -6.28 -26.46 26.15
N VAL A 193 -5.64 -26.45 24.98
CA VAL A 193 -5.05 -27.67 24.37
C VAL A 193 -3.92 -28.23 25.22
N SER A 194 -3.08 -27.36 25.79
CA SER A 194 -2.02 -27.78 26.72
C SER A 194 -2.60 -28.36 28.00
N GLU A 195 -3.61 -27.71 28.59
CA GLU A 195 -4.33 -28.22 29.76
C GLU A 195 -5.00 -29.56 29.45
N TYR A 196 -5.59 -29.71 28.26
CA TYR A 196 -6.23 -30.95 27.83
C TYR A 196 -5.23 -32.09 27.76
N GLN A 197 -4.05 -31.84 27.16
CA GLN A 197 -2.98 -32.82 27.10
C GLN A 197 -2.52 -33.24 28.50
N VAL A 198 -2.28 -32.28 29.40
CA VAL A 198 -1.84 -32.57 30.77
C VAL A 198 -2.90 -33.39 31.52
N ALA A 199 -4.17 -33.00 31.44
CA ALA A 199 -5.26 -33.75 32.07
C ALA A 199 -5.37 -35.19 31.53
N TRP A 200 -5.15 -35.37 30.23
CA TRP A 200 -5.11 -36.68 29.59
C TRP A 200 -3.90 -37.52 30.03
N ASP A 201 -2.72 -36.92 30.12
CA ASP A 201 -1.50 -37.60 30.58
C ASP A 201 -1.64 -38.04 32.06
N ASP A 202 -2.21 -37.19 32.90
CA ASP A 202 -2.53 -37.51 34.30
C ASP A 202 -3.53 -38.67 34.40
N TYR A 203 -4.64 -38.59 33.65
CA TYR A 203 -5.67 -39.64 33.63
C TYR A 203 -5.10 -40.98 33.15
N THR A 204 -4.29 -41.00 32.09
CA THR A 204 -3.68 -42.24 31.58
C THR A 204 -2.64 -42.81 32.53
N LYS A 205 -1.88 -41.96 33.23
CA LYS A 205 -0.95 -42.39 34.28
C LYS A 205 -1.67 -43.03 35.45
N GLU A 206 -2.76 -42.43 35.92
CA GLU A 206 -3.58 -42.97 37.01
C GLU A 206 -4.31 -44.24 36.61
N GLN A 207 -4.85 -44.32 35.39
CA GLN A 207 -5.41 -45.55 34.82
C GLN A 207 -4.38 -46.70 34.83
N LYS A 208 -3.14 -46.44 34.40
CA LYS A 208 -2.07 -47.44 34.46
C LYS A 208 -1.73 -47.85 35.89
N ALA A 209 -1.69 -46.91 36.83
CA ALA A 209 -1.44 -47.20 38.24
C ALA A 209 -2.56 -48.06 38.84
N LEU A 210 -3.83 -47.73 38.53
CA LEU A 210 -4.99 -48.49 38.98
C LEU A 210 -5.02 -49.89 38.35
N ALA A 211 -4.73 -50.01 37.06
CA ALA A 211 -4.62 -51.30 36.38
C ALA A 211 -3.47 -52.14 36.95
N MET A 212 -2.35 -51.52 37.32
CA MET A 212 -1.24 -52.20 37.99
C MET A 212 -1.62 -52.63 39.41
N GLN A 213 -2.35 -51.82 40.17
CA GLN A 213 -2.85 -52.17 41.50
C GLN A 213 -3.87 -53.32 41.42
N LYS A 214 -4.84 -53.22 40.51
CA LYS A 214 -5.82 -54.28 40.23
C LYS A 214 -5.17 -55.54 39.67
N GLY A 215 -4.08 -55.41 38.91
CA GLY A 215 -3.28 -56.52 38.41
C GLY A 215 -2.40 -57.16 39.49
N ILE A 216 -1.92 -56.38 40.47
CA ILE A 216 -1.27 -56.89 41.68
C ILE A 216 -2.29 -57.59 42.59
N GLU A 217 -3.51 -57.07 42.70
CA GLU A 217 -4.65 -57.73 43.37
C GLU A 217 -5.14 -58.97 42.59
N GLY A 218 -5.14 -58.92 41.25
CA GLY A 218 -5.49 -60.01 40.33
C GLY A 218 -4.37 -61.04 40.12
N LEU A 219 -3.15 -60.79 40.59
CA LEU A 219 -2.13 -61.84 40.72
C LEU A 219 -2.44 -62.81 41.89
N VAL A 220 -3.51 -62.55 42.66
CA VAL A 220 -4.20 -63.54 43.52
C VAL A 220 -5.31 -64.30 42.76
N GLU A 221 -5.75 -63.86 41.59
CA GLU A 221 -6.74 -64.58 40.75
C GLU A 221 -6.65 -64.17 39.26
N GLY A 222 -5.90 -64.95 38.47
CA GLY A 222 -6.11 -65.18 37.02
C GLY A 222 -5.91 -64.00 36.05
N MET A 223 -4.77 -63.98 35.36
CA MET A 223 -4.51 -63.11 34.19
C MET A 223 -5.21 -63.62 32.92
N GLU A 224 -5.95 -62.75 32.22
CA GLU A 224 -6.33 -62.95 30.80
C GLU A 224 -5.71 -61.86 29.90
N GLU A 225 -5.24 -62.32 28.73
CA GLU A 225 -4.48 -61.57 27.73
C GLU A 225 -5.35 -60.54 26.98
N GLN A 226 -4.87 -59.29 26.93
CA GLN A 226 -5.40 -58.29 26.00
C GLN A 226 -4.78 -58.50 24.60
N SER A 227 -5.64 -58.76 23.61
CA SER A 227 -5.25 -58.87 22.22
C SER A 227 -4.94 -57.49 21.62
N ILE A 228 -3.74 -57.36 21.05
CA ILE A 228 -3.33 -56.17 20.29
C ILE A 228 -4.02 -56.25 18.92
N VAL A 229 -4.92 -55.31 18.63
CA VAL A 229 -5.51 -55.16 17.30
C VAL A 229 -4.44 -54.65 16.34
N ILE A 230 -3.89 -55.55 15.51
CA ILE A 230 -2.94 -55.20 14.44
C ILE A 230 -3.76 -54.61 13.29
N VAL A 231 -3.86 -53.28 13.22
CA VAL A 231 -4.44 -52.59 12.05
C VAL A 231 -3.57 -52.85 10.83
N SER A 232 -4.17 -53.39 9.77
CA SER A 232 -3.50 -53.69 8.49
C SER A 232 -2.81 -52.45 7.90
N PRO A 233 -1.58 -52.55 7.38
CA PRO A 233 -0.88 -51.44 6.72
C PRO A 233 -1.69 -50.78 5.60
N ILE A 234 -2.49 -51.56 4.87
CA ILE A 234 -3.36 -51.08 3.78
C ILE A 234 -4.47 -50.18 4.33
N ASP A 235 -5.09 -50.56 5.44
CA ASP A 235 -6.17 -49.76 6.03
C ASP A 235 -5.65 -48.45 6.63
N ARG A 236 -4.41 -48.43 7.13
CA ARG A 236 -3.73 -47.18 7.54
C ARG A 236 -3.52 -46.23 6.35
N LEU A 237 -3.14 -46.77 5.19
CA LEU A 237 -2.96 -45.95 3.98
C LEU A 237 -4.30 -45.38 3.50
N ARG A 238 -5.37 -46.18 3.49
CA ARG A 238 -6.72 -45.71 3.12
C ARG A 238 -7.21 -44.62 4.06
N ALA A 239 -7.10 -44.84 5.38
CA ALA A 239 -7.46 -43.84 6.38
C ALA A 239 -6.67 -42.54 6.19
N SER A 240 -5.36 -42.63 5.91
CA SER A 240 -4.53 -41.45 5.64
C SER A 240 -4.96 -40.72 4.38
N ILE A 241 -5.32 -41.45 3.31
CA ILE A 241 -5.82 -40.85 2.07
C ILE A 241 -7.13 -40.10 2.33
N ASP A 242 -8.07 -40.71 3.03
CA ASP A 242 -9.37 -40.09 3.30
C ASP A 242 -9.22 -38.88 4.23
N GLU A 243 -8.32 -38.95 5.22
CA GLU A 243 -7.93 -37.80 6.06
C GLU A 243 -7.42 -36.63 5.20
N PHE A 244 -6.50 -36.88 4.26
CA PHE A 244 -6.01 -35.81 3.39
C PHE A 244 -7.07 -35.29 2.42
N LYS A 245 -7.99 -36.13 1.92
CA LYS A 245 -9.12 -35.66 1.10
C LYS A 245 -9.98 -34.66 1.88
N GLU A 246 -10.31 -34.98 3.14
CA GLU A 246 -11.07 -34.06 3.99
C GLU A 246 -10.28 -32.78 4.30
N LYS A 247 -8.96 -32.88 4.50
CA LYS A 247 -8.08 -31.70 4.65
C LYS A 247 -8.06 -30.83 3.39
N ILE A 248 -8.02 -31.41 2.19
CA ILE A 248 -8.09 -30.65 0.94
C ILE A 248 -9.43 -29.94 0.81
N LYS A 249 -10.54 -30.59 1.19
CA LYS A 249 -11.87 -29.97 1.12
C LYS A 249 -12.01 -28.71 1.96
N LYS A 250 -11.18 -28.51 3.00
CA LYS A 250 -11.11 -27.24 3.74
C LYS A 250 -10.63 -26.07 2.87
N TYR A 251 -9.87 -26.35 1.81
CA TYR A 251 -9.25 -25.37 0.90
C TYR A 251 -9.78 -25.44 -0.55
N ASP A 252 -10.44 -26.54 -0.91
CA ASP A 252 -11.02 -26.81 -2.23
C ASP A 252 -12.29 -27.65 -2.09
N LEU A 253 -13.44 -26.98 -1.96
CA LEU A 253 -14.73 -27.66 -1.79
C LEU A 253 -15.09 -28.59 -2.96
N ALA A 254 -14.52 -28.35 -4.16
CA ALA A 254 -14.78 -29.13 -5.37
C ALA A 254 -13.83 -30.32 -5.54
N TYR A 255 -12.90 -30.57 -4.61
CA TYR A 255 -11.92 -31.64 -4.76
C TYR A 255 -12.57 -33.03 -4.80
N SER A 256 -12.41 -33.72 -5.93
CA SER A 256 -13.02 -35.04 -6.18
C SER A 256 -12.06 -36.07 -6.78
N ARG A 257 -10.74 -35.84 -6.72
CA ARG A 257 -9.75 -36.79 -7.28
C ARG A 257 -9.67 -38.07 -6.43
N PHE A 258 -9.36 -39.18 -7.10
CA PHE A 258 -9.21 -40.53 -6.50
C PHE A 258 -10.46 -41.02 -5.77
N GLY A 259 -11.59 -41.15 -6.48
CA GLY A 259 -12.89 -41.57 -5.94
C GLY A 259 -12.83 -42.87 -5.13
N ASP A 260 -12.74 -44.02 -5.81
CA ASP A 260 -12.67 -45.33 -5.15
C ASP A 260 -11.21 -45.81 -5.01
N ILE A 261 -10.76 -45.93 -3.75
CA ILE A 261 -9.44 -46.45 -3.39
C ILE A 261 -9.51 -47.84 -2.75
N ALA A 262 -10.71 -48.40 -2.56
CA ALA A 262 -10.92 -49.64 -1.82
C ALA A 262 -10.27 -50.84 -2.50
N SER A 263 -10.16 -50.83 -3.84
CA SER A 263 -9.60 -51.95 -4.63
C SER A 263 -8.09 -51.84 -4.93
N LEU A 264 -7.41 -50.79 -4.44
CA LEU A 264 -6.01 -50.53 -4.79
C LEU A 264 -5.02 -51.38 -3.99
N SER A 265 -3.91 -51.77 -4.63
CA SER A 265 -2.77 -52.42 -3.97
C SER A 265 -2.02 -51.45 -3.06
N GLU A 266 -1.20 -51.97 -2.15
CA GLU A 266 -0.41 -51.15 -1.22
C GLU A 266 0.50 -50.15 -1.95
N GLU A 267 1.20 -50.55 -3.01
CA GLU A 267 2.07 -49.63 -3.77
C GLU A 267 1.27 -48.53 -4.45
N ARG A 268 0.10 -48.85 -5.00
CA ARG A 268 -0.80 -47.85 -5.60
C ARG A 268 -1.34 -46.90 -4.57
N LEU A 269 -1.71 -47.39 -3.39
CA LEU A 269 -2.14 -46.55 -2.27
C LEU A 269 -1.03 -45.60 -1.81
N LYS A 270 0.23 -46.05 -1.75
CA LYS A 270 1.37 -45.17 -1.46
C LYS A 270 1.51 -44.06 -2.51
N MET A 271 1.42 -44.40 -3.80
CA MET A 271 1.47 -43.39 -4.87
C MET A 271 0.31 -42.40 -4.80
N VAL A 272 -0.91 -42.89 -4.54
CA VAL A 272 -2.10 -42.04 -4.36
C VAL A 272 -1.93 -41.13 -3.16
N LEU A 273 -1.44 -41.65 -2.03
CA LEU A 273 -1.17 -40.85 -0.83
C LEU A 273 -0.16 -39.74 -1.10
N GLU A 274 0.94 -40.02 -1.79
CA GLU A 274 1.92 -38.99 -2.16
C GLU A 274 1.33 -37.95 -3.13
N SER A 275 0.53 -38.38 -4.12
CA SER A 275 -0.17 -37.45 -5.01
C SER A 275 -1.17 -36.56 -4.26
N ILE A 276 -1.89 -37.12 -3.29
CA ILE A 276 -2.87 -36.38 -2.50
C ILE A 276 -2.17 -35.41 -1.54
N LYS A 277 -1.03 -35.78 -0.94
CA LYS A 277 -0.21 -34.83 -0.16
C LYS A 277 0.28 -33.65 -1.01
N LEU A 278 0.65 -33.90 -2.27
CA LEU A 278 1.03 -32.83 -3.21
C LEU A 278 -0.16 -31.93 -3.55
N ASP A 279 -1.32 -32.52 -3.84
CA ASP A 279 -2.56 -31.76 -4.10
C ASP A 279 -2.95 -30.92 -2.88
N TYR A 280 -2.79 -31.47 -1.67
CA TYR A 280 -2.98 -30.76 -0.40
C TYR A 280 -2.04 -29.57 -0.24
N GLY A 281 -0.73 -29.78 -0.45
CA GLY A 281 0.25 -28.69 -0.39
C GLY A 281 -0.10 -27.55 -1.33
N LYS A 282 -0.51 -27.86 -2.57
CA LYS A 282 -0.94 -26.87 -3.57
C LYS A 282 -2.21 -26.15 -3.17
N ALA A 283 -3.24 -26.87 -2.71
CA ALA A 283 -4.50 -26.26 -2.29
C ALA A 283 -4.29 -25.29 -1.12
N LYS A 284 -3.47 -25.69 -0.14
CA LYS A 284 -3.08 -24.86 1.01
C LYS A 284 -2.29 -23.62 0.58
N GLU A 285 -1.31 -23.80 -0.31
CA GLU A 285 -0.52 -22.69 -0.87
C GLU A 285 -1.42 -21.65 -1.55
N VAL A 286 -2.30 -22.10 -2.45
CA VAL A 286 -3.24 -21.22 -3.17
C VAL A 286 -4.17 -20.49 -2.21
N ALA A 287 -4.66 -21.17 -1.16
CA ALA A 287 -5.54 -20.56 -0.17
C ALA A 287 -4.82 -19.45 0.64
N ILE A 288 -3.60 -19.71 1.11
CA ILE A 288 -2.81 -18.71 1.86
C ILE A 288 -2.49 -17.50 0.99
N TRP A 289 -2.06 -17.72 -0.26
CA TRP A 289 -1.79 -16.62 -1.19
C TRP A 289 -3.04 -15.81 -1.50
N SER A 290 -4.18 -16.46 -1.73
CA SER A 290 -5.46 -15.79 -1.99
C SER A 290 -5.85 -14.89 -0.82
N GLU A 291 -5.68 -15.35 0.41
CA GLU A 291 -5.96 -14.54 1.61
C GLU A 291 -5.00 -13.35 1.72
N MET A 292 -3.71 -13.56 1.47
CA MET A 292 -2.74 -12.46 1.43
C MET A 292 -3.09 -11.41 0.36
N TYR A 293 -3.48 -11.84 -0.84
CA TYR A 293 -3.92 -10.93 -1.89
C TYR A 293 -5.20 -10.19 -1.53
N ARG A 294 -6.14 -10.84 -0.83
CA ARG A 294 -7.37 -10.21 -0.36
C ARG A 294 -7.09 -9.12 0.68
N GLU A 295 -6.20 -9.37 1.63
CA GLU A 295 -5.72 -8.37 2.59
C GLU A 295 -5.07 -7.18 1.89
N ASP A 296 -4.19 -7.45 0.92
CA ASP A 296 -3.54 -6.42 0.11
C ASP A 296 -4.58 -5.58 -0.67
N LEU A 297 -5.51 -6.23 -1.35
CA LEU A 297 -6.61 -5.58 -2.07
C LEU A 297 -7.48 -4.72 -1.14
N ALA A 298 -7.70 -5.15 0.11
CA ALA A 298 -8.45 -4.37 1.09
C ALA A 298 -7.75 -3.06 1.46
N LYS A 299 -6.42 -3.08 1.55
CA LYS A 299 -5.64 -1.86 1.77
C LYS A 299 -5.68 -0.95 0.53
N LEU A 300 -5.67 -1.52 -0.69
CA LEU A 300 -5.82 -0.74 -1.93
C LEU A 300 -7.21 -0.13 -2.11
N ALA A 301 -8.27 -0.80 -1.64
CA ALA A 301 -9.64 -0.31 -1.76
C ALA A 301 -9.89 1.04 -1.04
N VAL A 302 -9.03 1.41 -0.09
CA VAL A 302 -9.08 2.69 0.63
C VAL A 302 -8.61 3.85 -0.25
N LEU A 303 -7.92 3.57 -1.36
CA LEU A 303 -7.41 4.58 -2.27
C LEU A 303 -8.47 5.11 -3.24
N GLU A 304 -8.33 6.37 -3.62
CA GLU A 304 -9.12 7.00 -4.67
C GLU A 304 -8.65 6.55 -6.08
N LEU A 305 -9.04 5.33 -6.49
CA LEU A 305 -8.58 4.68 -7.72
C LEU A 305 -9.56 4.79 -8.91
N GLY A 306 -10.66 5.53 -8.75
CA GLY A 306 -11.74 5.58 -9.72
C GLY A 306 -12.67 4.37 -9.64
N SER A 307 -13.87 4.50 -10.23
CA SER A 307 -14.95 3.50 -10.08
C SER A 307 -14.66 2.16 -10.75
N GLU A 308 -13.94 2.17 -11.87
CA GLU A 308 -13.61 0.95 -12.62
C GLU A 308 -12.65 0.05 -11.83
N VAL A 309 -11.49 0.57 -11.43
CA VAL A 309 -10.49 -0.18 -10.65
C VAL A 309 -11.06 -0.59 -9.30
N GLY A 310 -11.81 0.30 -8.63
CA GLY A 310 -12.51 -0.05 -7.38
C GLY A 310 -13.48 -1.22 -7.53
N SER A 311 -14.19 -1.32 -8.65
CA SER A 311 -15.10 -2.45 -8.93
C SER A 311 -14.34 -3.77 -9.19
N LYS A 312 -13.21 -3.71 -9.89
CA LYS A 312 -12.35 -4.89 -10.11
C LYS A 312 -11.77 -5.40 -8.80
N ILE A 313 -11.27 -4.51 -7.94
CA ILE A 313 -10.78 -4.84 -6.59
C ILE A 313 -11.88 -5.55 -5.79
N SER A 314 -13.08 -4.97 -5.75
CA SER A 314 -14.23 -5.54 -5.04
C SER A 314 -14.63 -6.91 -5.59
N THR A 315 -14.51 -7.12 -6.90
CA THR A 315 -14.79 -8.42 -7.54
C THR A 315 -13.79 -9.47 -7.10
N LEU A 316 -12.49 -9.19 -7.18
CA LEU A 316 -11.44 -10.13 -6.77
C LEU A 316 -11.52 -10.48 -5.27
N GLN A 317 -11.83 -9.50 -4.41
CA GLN A 317 -11.96 -9.74 -2.98
C GLN A 317 -13.04 -10.79 -2.64
N ASN A 318 -14.11 -10.83 -3.43
CA ASN A 318 -15.23 -11.75 -3.22
C ASN A 318 -15.04 -13.11 -3.90
N GLN A 319 -13.96 -13.31 -4.66
CA GLN A 319 -13.64 -14.62 -5.23
C GLN A 319 -13.09 -15.55 -4.15
N GLU A 320 -13.35 -16.85 -4.28
CA GLU A 320 -12.79 -17.87 -3.38
C GLU A 320 -11.26 -17.94 -3.50
N ARG A 321 -10.76 -17.83 -4.75
CA ARG A 321 -9.34 -17.91 -5.10
C ARG A 321 -8.93 -16.70 -5.93
N ILE A 322 -7.73 -16.20 -5.67
CA ILE A 322 -7.12 -15.10 -6.41
C ILE A 322 -5.77 -15.59 -6.92
N THR A 323 -5.59 -15.58 -8.24
CA THR A 323 -4.31 -15.94 -8.85
C THR A 323 -3.29 -14.80 -8.74
N GLN A 324 -2.01 -15.15 -8.84
CA GLN A 324 -0.94 -14.16 -8.83
C GLN A 324 -1.07 -13.19 -10.01
N GLU A 325 -1.47 -13.69 -11.17
CA GLU A 325 -1.65 -12.90 -12.39
C GLU A 325 -2.81 -11.90 -12.26
N GLU A 326 -3.95 -12.32 -11.70
CA GLU A 326 -5.08 -11.42 -11.42
C GLU A 326 -4.69 -10.31 -10.45
N PHE A 327 -4.02 -10.66 -9.35
CA PHE A 327 -3.53 -9.68 -8.40
C PHE A 327 -2.53 -8.72 -9.05
N ARG A 328 -1.57 -9.23 -9.83
CA ARG A 328 -0.54 -8.43 -10.50
C ARG A 328 -1.16 -7.45 -11.48
N SER A 329 -2.14 -7.88 -12.28
CA SER A 329 -2.82 -7.00 -13.23
C SER A 329 -3.46 -5.80 -12.54
N ILE A 330 -4.12 -6.00 -11.40
CA ILE A 330 -4.72 -4.91 -10.62
C ILE A 330 -3.66 -4.05 -9.94
N ALA A 331 -2.62 -4.67 -9.37
CA ALA A 331 -1.51 -3.95 -8.78
C ALA A 331 -0.84 -3.01 -9.81
N ASP A 332 -0.64 -3.46 -11.05
CA ASP A 332 -0.07 -2.67 -12.13
C ASP A 332 -0.98 -1.51 -12.54
N GLU A 333 -2.30 -1.73 -12.65
CA GLU A 333 -3.28 -0.65 -12.91
C GLU A 333 -3.27 0.40 -11.79
N VAL A 334 -3.23 -0.04 -10.54
CA VAL A 334 -3.14 0.85 -9.36
C VAL A 334 -1.83 1.63 -9.35
N ASN A 335 -0.71 0.96 -9.62
CA ASN A 335 0.60 1.60 -9.73
C ASN A 335 0.58 2.68 -10.81
N ALA A 336 0.01 2.42 -11.98
CA ALA A 336 -0.10 3.41 -13.05
C ALA A 336 -0.90 4.66 -12.62
N ILE A 337 -2.01 4.48 -11.90
CA ILE A 337 -2.82 5.59 -11.37
C ILE A 337 -2.02 6.39 -10.33
N ILE A 338 -1.37 5.69 -9.40
CA ILE A 338 -0.52 6.29 -8.36
C ILE A 338 0.59 7.12 -9.00
N LEU A 339 1.25 6.56 -10.00
CA LEU A 339 2.32 7.21 -10.74
C LEU A 339 1.80 8.47 -11.42
N ALA A 340 0.74 8.37 -12.22
CA ALA A 340 0.15 9.52 -12.89
C ALA A 340 -0.24 10.65 -11.92
N LYS A 341 -0.77 10.31 -10.73
CA LYS A 341 -1.09 11.31 -9.69
C LYS A 341 0.15 12.02 -9.15
N GLN A 342 1.25 11.30 -8.90
CA GLN A 342 2.49 11.90 -8.41
C GLN A 342 3.17 12.77 -9.47
N GLU A 343 3.26 12.29 -10.72
CA GLU A 343 3.79 13.04 -11.87
C GLU A 343 3.07 14.38 -12.02
N ARG A 344 1.75 14.33 -11.91
CA ARG A 344 0.89 15.49 -11.93
C ARG A 344 1.17 16.47 -10.81
N ALA A 345 1.28 16.00 -9.56
CA ALA A 345 1.57 16.84 -8.41
C ALA A 345 2.94 17.54 -8.55
N ILE A 346 3.95 16.81 -9.04
CA ILE A 346 5.29 17.37 -9.31
C ILE A 346 5.22 18.44 -10.40
N ALA A 347 4.50 18.17 -11.50
CA ALA A 347 4.35 19.11 -12.60
C ALA A 347 3.67 20.42 -12.14
N LEU A 348 2.61 20.31 -11.34
CA LEU A 348 1.89 21.46 -10.79
C LEU A 348 2.74 22.28 -9.82
N ASN A 349 3.52 21.64 -8.95
CA ASN A 349 4.42 22.35 -8.04
C ASN A 349 5.52 23.11 -8.79
N LYS A 350 6.15 22.49 -9.78
CA LYS A 350 7.15 23.15 -10.63
C LYS A 350 6.54 24.29 -11.45
N LEU A 351 5.30 24.13 -11.92
CA LEU A 351 4.55 25.19 -12.58
C LEU A 351 4.34 26.37 -11.63
N LYS A 352 3.90 26.11 -10.40
CA LYS A 352 3.74 27.13 -9.35
C LYS A 352 5.06 27.87 -9.11
N GLU A 353 6.13 27.16 -8.80
CA GLU A 353 7.45 27.76 -8.53
C GLU A 353 7.93 28.64 -9.69
N SER A 354 7.67 28.23 -10.94
CA SER A 354 8.06 28.99 -12.13
C SER A 354 7.22 30.27 -12.29
N LEU A 355 5.93 30.22 -11.95
CA LEU A 355 5.04 31.38 -11.97
C LEU A 355 5.39 32.38 -10.85
N ASP A 356 5.65 31.87 -9.64
CA ASP A 356 6.06 32.68 -8.49
C ASP A 356 7.39 33.41 -8.79
N ALA A 357 8.36 32.71 -9.39
CA ALA A 357 9.63 33.31 -9.81
C ALA A 357 9.49 34.41 -10.87
N MET A 358 8.40 34.39 -11.64
CA MET A 358 8.05 35.43 -12.62
C MET A 358 7.22 36.57 -12.03
N GLY A 359 6.89 36.51 -10.73
CA GLY A 359 6.12 37.52 -10.02
C GLY A 359 4.61 37.40 -10.23
N TYR A 360 4.11 36.23 -10.63
CA TYR A 360 2.68 35.93 -10.66
C TYR A 360 2.26 35.31 -9.34
N SER A 361 1.13 35.76 -8.79
CA SER A 361 0.58 35.23 -7.55
C SER A 361 -0.92 34.99 -7.67
N VAL A 362 -1.47 34.17 -6.79
CA VAL A 362 -2.91 33.90 -6.72
C VAL A 362 -3.44 34.34 -5.36
N VAL A 363 -4.62 34.96 -5.34
CA VAL A 363 -5.26 35.51 -4.13
C VAL A 363 -5.53 34.44 -3.06
N ASN A 364 -5.68 33.17 -3.45
CA ASN A 364 -5.80 32.02 -2.55
C ASN A 364 -5.03 30.81 -3.11
N GLU A 365 -3.77 30.66 -2.71
CA GLU A 365 -2.85 29.67 -3.29
C GLU A 365 -3.35 28.22 -3.16
N ASN A 366 -3.84 27.81 -1.98
CA ASN A 366 -4.22 26.42 -1.74
C ASN A 366 -5.47 26.02 -2.52
N GLU A 367 -6.50 26.88 -2.51
CA GLU A 367 -7.73 26.64 -3.28
C GLU A 367 -7.44 26.63 -4.79
N SER A 368 -6.53 27.48 -5.24
CA SER A 368 -6.16 27.59 -6.65
C SER A 368 -5.38 26.38 -7.15
N LEU A 369 -4.48 25.83 -6.33
CA LEU A 369 -3.81 24.57 -6.65
C LEU A 369 -4.83 23.44 -6.77
N GLN A 370 -5.76 23.33 -5.82
CA GLN A 370 -6.82 22.32 -5.86
C GLN A 370 -7.71 22.46 -7.11
N LYS A 371 -8.05 23.69 -7.50
CA LYS A 371 -8.77 23.97 -8.76
C LYS A 371 -7.98 23.48 -9.98
N LEU A 372 -6.68 23.75 -10.05
CA LEU A 372 -5.81 23.24 -11.14
C LEU A 372 -5.67 21.71 -11.11
N GLU A 373 -5.63 21.11 -9.92
CA GLU A 373 -5.69 19.65 -9.71
C GLU A 373 -7.05 19.04 -10.12
N ASN A 374 -8.12 19.82 -10.18
CA ASN A 374 -9.40 19.33 -10.70
C ASN A 374 -9.60 19.67 -12.18
N GLY A 375 -8.64 20.37 -12.79
CA GLY A 375 -8.71 20.84 -14.17
C GLY A 375 -9.63 22.04 -14.37
N GLU A 376 -9.93 22.75 -13.29
CA GLU A 376 -10.65 24.01 -13.30
C GLU A 376 -9.73 25.17 -13.71
N MET A 377 -10.35 26.30 -14.07
CA MET A 377 -9.63 27.50 -14.47
C MET A 377 -9.28 28.33 -13.25
N VAL A 378 -8.05 28.87 -13.24
CA VAL A 378 -7.55 29.78 -12.22
C VAL A 378 -7.07 31.06 -12.89
N TYR A 379 -7.25 32.19 -12.21
CA TYR A 379 -6.77 33.49 -12.66
C TYR A 379 -5.59 33.95 -11.81
N LEU A 380 -4.45 34.17 -12.44
CA LEU A 380 -3.25 34.73 -11.82
C LEU A 380 -3.24 36.24 -11.97
N ASP A 381 -2.90 36.96 -10.91
CA ASP A 381 -2.76 38.40 -10.95
C ASP A 381 -1.49 38.80 -11.69
N THR A 382 -1.55 39.90 -12.44
CA THR A 382 -0.39 40.47 -13.14
C THR A 382 0.01 41.81 -12.52
N HIS A 383 1.16 42.36 -12.92
CA HIS A 383 1.55 43.71 -12.49
C HIS A 383 0.65 44.83 -13.05
N GLU A 384 -0.26 44.50 -13.99
CA GLU A 384 -1.20 45.44 -14.57
C GLU A 384 -2.59 45.17 -13.98
N GLU A 385 -3.15 46.13 -13.24
CA GLU A 385 -4.38 45.94 -12.43
C GLU A 385 -5.59 45.43 -13.23
N ASP A 386 -5.71 45.83 -14.50
CA ASP A 386 -6.83 45.45 -15.35
C ASP A 386 -6.62 44.10 -16.07
N TYR A 387 -5.49 43.40 -15.89
CA TYR A 387 -5.20 42.16 -16.61
C TYR A 387 -4.87 40.98 -15.69
N LYS A 388 -5.36 39.81 -16.07
CA LYS A 388 -5.09 38.52 -15.42
C LYS A 388 -4.62 37.49 -16.43
N ILE A 389 -3.95 36.45 -15.95
CA ILE A 389 -3.64 35.27 -16.75
C ILE A 389 -4.58 34.15 -16.33
N MET A 390 -5.43 33.72 -17.26
CA MET A 390 -6.21 32.50 -17.12
C MET A 390 -5.29 31.30 -17.35
N LEU A 391 -5.22 30.42 -16.37
CA LEU A 391 -4.44 29.19 -16.39
C LEU A 391 -5.40 28.01 -16.21
N LYS A 392 -5.23 26.98 -17.05
CA LYS A 392 -5.93 25.70 -16.92
C LYS A 392 -4.94 24.57 -17.11
N PHE A 393 -4.94 23.61 -16.20
CA PHE A 393 -4.15 22.39 -16.29
C PHE A 393 -5.08 21.22 -16.60
N ASN A 394 -4.83 20.42 -17.64
CA ASN A 394 -5.64 19.24 -17.92
C ASN A 394 -5.07 18.01 -17.19
N PRO A 395 -5.80 17.41 -16.23
CA PRO A 395 -5.39 16.19 -15.53
C PRO A 395 -4.94 15.04 -16.43
N GLN A 396 -5.68 14.84 -17.51
CA GLN A 396 -5.66 13.61 -18.29
C GLN A 396 -4.57 13.67 -19.36
N THR A 397 -4.37 14.85 -19.94
CA THR A 397 -3.42 15.06 -21.04
C THR A 397 -2.13 15.75 -20.59
N MET A 398 -2.05 16.18 -19.33
CA MET A 398 -0.97 17.02 -18.78
C MET A 398 -0.77 18.34 -19.55
N ASP A 399 -1.78 18.78 -20.30
CA ASP A 399 -1.71 20.02 -21.09
C ASP A 399 -1.90 21.25 -20.21
N ILE A 400 -1.10 22.28 -20.47
CA ILE A 400 -1.26 23.59 -19.86
C ILE A 400 -1.84 24.55 -20.90
N THR A 401 -2.96 25.17 -20.57
CA THR A 401 -3.54 26.26 -21.36
C THR A 401 -3.39 27.56 -20.60
N THR A 402 -2.83 28.57 -21.26
CA THR A 402 -2.74 29.93 -20.73
C THR A 402 -3.40 30.92 -21.67
N ARG A 403 -4.00 31.97 -21.11
CA ARG A 403 -4.55 33.09 -21.87
C ARG A 403 -4.49 34.37 -21.04
N ILE A 404 -4.02 35.45 -21.64
CA ILE A 404 -4.19 36.78 -21.05
C ILE A 404 -5.64 37.24 -21.24
N VAL A 405 -6.24 37.75 -20.16
CA VAL A 405 -7.60 38.25 -20.13
C VAL A 405 -7.62 39.63 -19.49
N ARG A 406 -8.51 40.49 -19.96
CA ARG A 406 -8.74 41.79 -19.34
C ARG A 406 -9.97 41.74 -18.47
N VAL A 407 -9.86 42.26 -17.26
CA VAL A 407 -10.96 42.33 -16.31
C VAL A 407 -11.57 43.73 -16.36
N VAL A 408 -12.89 43.79 -16.55
CA VAL A 408 -13.66 45.03 -16.63
C VAL A 408 -14.75 45.02 -15.57
N ALA A 409 -15.16 46.20 -15.10
CA ALA A 409 -16.08 46.33 -13.99
C ALA A 409 -17.54 46.05 -14.42
N THR A 410 -17.89 46.38 -15.66
CA THR A 410 -19.27 46.26 -16.17
C THR A 410 -19.33 45.67 -17.58
N GLN A 411 -20.50 45.16 -17.95
CA GLN A 411 -20.77 44.69 -19.31
C GLN A 411 -20.75 45.84 -20.33
N GLU A 412 -21.12 47.05 -19.92
CA GLU A 412 -21.08 48.25 -20.77
C GLU A 412 -19.64 48.65 -21.11
N GLU A 413 -18.69 48.54 -20.17
CA GLU A 413 -17.26 48.75 -20.43
C GLU A 413 -16.70 47.74 -21.44
N ARG A 414 -17.19 46.49 -21.39
CA ARG A 414 -16.80 45.45 -22.35
C ARG A 414 -17.27 45.76 -23.76
N GLU A 415 -18.45 46.36 -23.90
CA GLU A 415 -19.07 46.63 -25.21
C GLU A 415 -18.53 47.92 -25.84
N ASN A 416 -18.07 48.88 -25.02
CA ASN A 416 -17.63 50.21 -25.47
C ASN A 416 -16.12 50.46 -25.30
N ILE A 417 -15.29 49.52 -25.77
CA ILE A 417 -13.83 49.63 -25.65
C ILE A 417 -13.26 50.59 -26.71
N SER A 418 -12.62 51.66 -26.24
CA SER A 418 -11.98 52.65 -27.10
C SER A 418 -10.82 52.06 -27.93
N SER A 419 -10.56 52.67 -29.09
CA SER A 419 -9.46 52.28 -29.98
C SER A 419 -8.09 52.36 -29.29
N TYR A 420 -7.88 53.38 -28.45
CA TYR A 420 -6.67 53.52 -27.64
C TYR A 420 -6.47 52.34 -26.68
N GLN A 421 -7.57 51.90 -26.06
CA GLN A 421 -7.52 50.81 -25.12
C GLN A 421 -7.29 49.45 -25.82
N LYS A 422 -7.83 49.26 -27.03
CA LYS A 422 -7.52 48.07 -27.85
C LYS A 422 -6.03 47.95 -28.18
N GLU A 423 -5.37 49.07 -28.47
CA GLU A 423 -3.92 49.10 -28.71
C GLU A 423 -3.14 48.74 -27.43
N LYS A 424 -3.57 49.23 -26.26
CA LYS A 424 -3.00 48.84 -24.96
C LYS A 424 -3.20 47.35 -24.68
N ASP A 425 -4.38 46.80 -24.99
CA ASP A 425 -4.71 45.39 -24.84
C ASP A 425 -3.82 44.50 -25.74
N LEU A 426 -3.57 44.93 -26.98
CA LEU A 426 -2.66 44.25 -27.91
C LEU A 426 -1.20 44.26 -27.41
N GLN A 427 -0.73 45.39 -26.89
CA GLN A 427 0.61 45.49 -26.29
C GLN A 427 0.76 44.59 -25.05
N ALA A 428 -0.24 44.56 -24.17
CA ALA A 428 -0.26 43.67 -23.01
C ALA A 428 -0.20 42.19 -23.44
N ALA A 429 -0.93 41.84 -24.51
CA ALA A 429 -0.91 40.49 -25.04
C ALA A 429 0.45 40.09 -25.65
N HIS A 430 1.11 41.00 -26.40
CA HIS A 430 2.46 40.75 -26.90
C HIS A 430 3.48 40.58 -25.75
N ARG A 431 3.36 41.37 -24.68
CA ARG A 431 4.17 41.19 -23.46
C ARG A 431 3.94 39.81 -22.85
N TRP A 432 2.69 39.34 -22.79
CA TRP A 432 2.38 38.00 -22.31
C TRP A 432 3.00 36.91 -23.19
N CYS A 433 2.88 36.97 -24.51
CA CYS A 433 3.52 36.00 -25.41
C CYS A 433 5.03 35.86 -25.13
N SER A 434 5.73 36.99 -24.95
CA SER A 434 7.15 37.00 -24.60
C SER A 434 7.44 36.42 -23.20
N ARG A 435 6.55 36.64 -22.23
CA ARG A 435 6.67 36.05 -20.89
C ARG A 435 6.32 34.57 -20.89
N HIS A 436 5.37 34.14 -21.71
CA HIS A 436 5.03 32.74 -21.91
C HIS A 436 6.21 31.95 -22.49
N ASP A 437 6.97 32.54 -23.41
CA ASP A 437 8.20 31.92 -23.93
C ASP A 437 9.24 31.73 -22.82
N LYS A 438 9.37 32.69 -21.91
CA LYS A 438 10.21 32.57 -20.70
C LYS A 438 9.70 31.49 -19.76
N LEU A 439 8.38 31.42 -19.50
CA LEU A 439 7.76 30.38 -18.68
C LEU A 439 8.04 28.99 -19.26
N THR A 440 7.82 28.82 -20.57
CA THR A 440 8.09 27.58 -21.29
C THR A 440 9.56 27.18 -21.16
N HIS A 441 10.48 28.15 -21.28
CA HIS A 441 11.90 27.91 -21.10
C HIS A 441 12.26 27.50 -19.66
N LEU A 442 11.69 28.16 -18.64
CA LEU A 442 11.89 27.82 -17.23
C LEU A 442 11.37 26.41 -16.91
N LEU A 443 10.17 26.06 -17.42
CA LEU A 443 9.59 24.74 -17.25
C LEU A 443 10.45 23.67 -17.93
N LYS A 444 10.94 23.92 -19.15
CA LYS A 444 11.86 23.03 -19.84
C LYS A 444 13.16 22.81 -19.06
N ILE A 445 13.74 23.89 -18.52
CA ILE A 445 14.91 23.83 -17.65
C ILE A 445 14.65 23.00 -16.38
N ASN A 446 13.42 23.04 -15.87
CA ASN A 446 12.98 22.27 -14.70
C ASN A 446 12.51 20.85 -15.05
N GLY A 447 12.74 20.38 -16.27
CA GLY A 447 12.42 19.02 -16.72
C GLY A 447 10.95 18.81 -17.10
N ILE A 448 10.19 19.88 -17.31
CA ILE A 448 8.83 19.83 -17.88
C ILE A 448 8.91 20.29 -19.33
N GLU A 449 8.85 19.33 -20.25
CA GLU A 449 8.83 19.66 -21.67
C GLU A 449 7.38 19.90 -22.13
N LEU A 450 7.07 21.15 -22.47
CA LEU A 450 5.77 21.52 -23.01
C LEU A 450 5.82 21.50 -24.53
N ASN A 451 5.03 20.62 -25.14
CA ASN A 451 4.79 20.65 -26.58
C ASN A 451 3.66 21.65 -26.87
N THR A 452 3.98 22.71 -27.63
CA THR A 452 2.97 23.70 -28.02
C THR A 452 2.00 23.07 -29.03
N LYS A 453 0.81 22.69 -28.56
CA LYS A 453 -0.26 22.17 -29.41
C LYS A 453 -0.93 23.26 -30.24
N LEU A 454 -1.11 24.45 -29.67
CA LEU A 454 -1.77 25.58 -30.31
C LEU A 454 -1.24 26.90 -29.73
N ARG A 455 -0.89 27.85 -30.60
CA ARG A 455 -0.51 29.22 -30.24
C ARG A 455 -1.28 30.19 -31.12
N ILE A 456 -2.02 31.10 -30.51
CA ILE A 456 -2.75 32.17 -31.19
C ILE A 456 -2.14 33.48 -30.74
N GLU A 457 -1.50 34.18 -31.66
CA GLU A 457 -0.91 35.49 -31.41
C GLU A 457 -1.98 36.59 -31.43
N PRO A 458 -1.77 37.72 -30.71
CA PRO A 458 -2.79 38.75 -30.56
C PRO A 458 -3.17 39.48 -31.86
N GLN A 459 -2.34 39.43 -32.90
CA GLN A 459 -2.73 39.94 -34.22
C GLN A 459 -3.80 39.09 -34.94
N TYR A 460 -4.07 37.88 -34.46
CA TYR A 460 -5.04 36.96 -35.07
C TYR A 460 -6.34 36.83 -34.28
N ASN A 461 -6.37 37.24 -33.01
CA ASN A 461 -7.56 37.15 -32.17
C ASN A 461 -7.56 38.22 -31.08
N ASP A 462 -8.72 38.83 -30.87
CA ASP A 462 -8.92 39.86 -29.85
C ASP A 462 -8.78 39.30 -28.43
N LEU A 463 -8.43 40.18 -27.48
CA LEU A 463 -8.32 39.84 -26.07
C LEU A 463 -9.69 39.40 -25.51
N THR A 464 -9.70 38.41 -24.62
CA THR A 464 -10.92 38.01 -23.92
C THR A 464 -11.18 38.94 -22.74
N TYR A 465 -12.41 39.42 -22.60
CA TYR A 465 -12.85 40.29 -21.51
C TYR A 465 -13.70 39.53 -20.50
N ILE A 466 -13.38 39.71 -19.21
CA ILE A 466 -14.09 39.12 -18.08
C ILE A 466 -14.72 40.24 -17.26
N VAL A 467 -16.01 40.13 -16.97
CA VAL A 467 -16.72 41.10 -16.13
C VAL A 467 -16.61 40.64 -14.69
N ASP A 468 -16.01 41.47 -13.83
CA ASP A 468 -15.91 41.24 -12.39
C ASP A 468 -16.38 42.48 -11.62
N ALA A 469 -17.61 42.41 -11.11
CA ALA A 469 -18.25 43.51 -10.39
C ALA A 469 -17.57 43.84 -9.05
N SER A 470 -16.72 42.95 -8.51
CA SER A 470 -15.99 43.21 -7.27
C SER A 470 -14.93 44.32 -7.42
N ILE A 471 -14.41 44.52 -8.63
CA ILE A 471 -13.43 45.56 -8.97
C ILE A 471 -14.07 46.97 -8.96
N ALA A 472 -15.36 47.09 -9.29
CA ALA A 472 -16.10 48.35 -9.23
C ALA A 472 -16.14 48.95 -7.81
N SER A 473 -16.16 48.08 -6.80
CA SER A 473 -16.21 48.46 -5.39
C SER A 473 -14.87 49.01 -4.89
N GLN A 474 -13.74 48.55 -5.44
CA GLN A 474 -12.39 49.01 -5.09
C GLN A 474 -12.03 50.34 -5.77
N LYS A 475 -12.40 50.54 -7.05
CA LYS A 475 -12.17 51.81 -7.78
C LYS A 475 -12.98 52.99 -7.19
N SER A 476 -14.10 52.70 -6.53
CA SER A 476 -14.95 53.73 -5.89
C SER A 476 -14.36 54.29 -4.58
N GLN A 477 -13.48 53.54 -3.90
CA GLN A 477 -12.81 53.99 -2.66
C GLN A 477 -11.52 54.78 -2.92
N SER A 478 -10.78 54.52 -4.00
CA SER A 478 -9.54 55.25 -4.29
C SER A 478 -9.76 56.68 -4.82
N ASN A 479 -10.93 56.97 -5.40
CA ASN A 479 -11.29 58.28 -5.92
C ASN A 479 -11.85 59.29 -4.87
N GLN A 480 -11.93 58.93 -3.58
CA GLN A 480 -12.42 59.82 -2.52
C GLN A 480 -11.32 60.56 -1.73
N THR A 481 -10.04 60.39 -2.07
CA THR A 481 -8.90 61.05 -1.39
C THR A 481 -8.16 62.03 -2.30
N ILE A 482 -8.79 63.15 -2.65
CA ILE A 482 -8.08 64.40 -2.98
C ILE A 482 -8.81 65.57 -2.28
N PRO A 483 -8.25 66.17 -1.22
CA PRO A 483 -8.81 67.39 -0.65
C PRO A 483 -8.47 68.59 -1.54
N SER A 484 -9.51 69.21 -2.08
CA SER A 484 -9.45 70.56 -2.64
C SER A 484 -8.98 71.55 -1.56
N THR A 485 -7.75 72.03 -1.66
CA THR A 485 -7.28 73.17 -0.85
C THR A 485 -6.66 74.21 -1.77
N ARG A 486 -7.41 75.29 -2.06
CA ARG A 486 -6.90 76.64 -2.33
C ARG A 486 -8.06 77.63 -2.31
N GLY A 487 -8.41 78.07 -1.11
CA GLY A 487 -9.02 79.39 -0.88
C GLY A 487 -7.89 80.35 -0.53
N LEU A 488 -7.58 81.26 -1.46
CA LEU A 488 -6.78 82.46 -1.18
C LEU A 488 -7.67 83.44 -0.42
N SER A 489 -7.33 83.74 0.84
CA SER A 489 -7.74 84.95 1.51
C SER A 489 -6.56 85.91 1.50
N ILE A 490 -6.80 87.09 0.98
CA ILE A 490 -5.94 88.26 1.06
C ILE A 490 -6.11 88.83 2.48
N ASP A 491 -4.98 89.06 3.16
CA ASP A 491 -4.67 90.27 3.94
C ASP A 491 -3.15 90.37 4.11
#